data_AF-A0A7X6Z2R9-F1
#
_entry.id   AF-A0A7X6Z2R9-F1
#
_cell.length_a   1.000
_cell.length_b   1.000
_cell.length_c   1.000
_cell.angle_alpha   90.00
_cell.angle_beta   90.00
_cell.angle_gamma   90.00
#
_symmetry.space_group_name_H-M   'P 1'
#
loop_
_entity.id
_entity.type
_entity.pdbx_description
1 polymer ?
#
loop_
_entity_poly.entity_id
_entity_poly.type
_entity_poly.pdbx_seq_one_letter_code
_entity_poly.pdbx_strand_id
1 'polypeptide(L)'
;MKKKRNGQESQEGHIRISNRETVRYQTHRNGLLTLLGIGAVILFSLILLLLMKNYTDRRITQANDLLNRESTEYNELEKRIYERESFRRVFDLTVPNLVGVSASRYAFLTNYSKVITTGVIYDDRGSIIVPAEMVRGQEEIYVRAFEGEQEVLSTASVIGVDEASGLGLIKLRDLGGVQPLKPVEHKLSLAQTTLLIALPKGNPDTGNLTMGQIHSTEELFTIVEDKERTKLPVFLISTSLYFGNDGGAVVTMDGSLAGIASMELTERLGVSPYTAVVPSSELEKIVDRIQSRESFLSATFGLEGEMLKIPGLDQVGFYVLEVAEDSTAQRGGIQPTDIILTVDGMTMDLDQTLDDYIKGKKAGEDVVITLWRLNETQSFSIKIY
;
A
#
# COMPACT_ATOMS: atom_id res chain seq x y z
N MET A 1 -119.05 -98.93 -37.22
CA MET A 1 -118.52 -100.22 -36.70
C MET A 1 -117.03 -100.04 -36.37
N LYS A 2 -116.64 -100.31 -35.11
CA LYS A 2 -115.29 -100.56 -34.51
C LYS A 2 -114.06 -99.62 -34.72
N LYS A 3 -113.74 -98.91 -33.62
CA LYS A 3 -112.50 -98.90 -32.78
C LYS A 3 -111.10 -98.75 -33.41
N LYS A 4 -110.34 -97.75 -32.89
CA LYS A 4 -109.02 -97.81 -32.19
C LYS A 4 -108.53 -96.35 -31.97
N ARG A 5 -107.70 -95.94 -31.01
CA ARG A 5 -107.27 -96.32 -29.64
C ARG A 5 -106.35 -95.13 -29.20
N ASN A 6 -106.33 -94.81 -27.90
CA ASN A 6 -105.63 -93.69 -27.26
C ASN A 6 -104.11 -93.55 -27.50
N GLY A 7 -103.61 -92.33 -27.28
CA GLY A 7 -102.24 -92.00 -26.85
C GLY A 7 -102.05 -90.49 -26.65
N GLN A 8 -101.86 -90.05 -25.39
CA GLN A 8 -101.55 -88.67 -24.97
C GLN A 8 -100.05 -88.38 -25.04
N GLU A 9 -99.67 -87.12 -25.29
CA GLU A 9 -98.44 -86.54 -24.74
C GLU A 9 -98.61 -85.02 -24.54
N SER A 10 -98.06 -84.53 -23.44
CA SER A 10 -98.26 -83.22 -22.79
C SER A 10 -97.23 -82.17 -23.21
N GLN A 11 -97.63 -80.89 -23.30
CA GLN A 11 -96.71 -79.75 -23.26
C GLN A 11 -97.19 -78.72 -22.22
N GLU A 12 -96.40 -78.53 -21.16
CA GLU A 12 -96.57 -77.49 -20.15
C GLU A 12 -96.04 -76.14 -20.66
N GLY A 13 -96.88 -75.10 -20.59
CA GLY A 13 -96.49 -73.72 -20.85
C GLY A 13 -96.10 -73.01 -19.55
N HIS A 14 -94.82 -72.68 -19.40
CA HIS A 14 -94.35 -71.83 -18.30
C HIS A 14 -94.63 -70.34 -18.57
N ILE A 15 -95.39 -69.71 -17.67
CA ILE A 15 -95.62 -68.26 -17.63
C ILE A 15 -94.38 -67.58 -17.03
N ARG A 16 -93.68 -66.76 -17.83
CA ARG A 16 -92.59 -65.87 -17.35
C ARG A 16 -93.18 -64.59 -16.76
N ILE A 17 -93.10 -64.43 -15.44
CA ILE A 17 -93.33 -63.15 -14.76
C ILE A 17 -92.14 -62.23 -15.08
N SER A 18 -92.39 -61.11 -15.77
CA SER A 18 -91.35 -60.16 -16.18
C SER A 18 -90.92 -59.29 -15.00
N ASN A 19 -89.66 -59.43 -14.60
CA ASN A 19 -89.03 -58.75 -13.48
C ASN A 19 -88.56 -57.34 -13.91
N ARG A 20 -89.48 -56.37 -14.06
CA ARG A 20 -89.16 -55.01 -14.56
C ARG A 20 -88.48 -54.10 -13.52
N GLU A 21 -88.65 -54.34 -12.22
CA GLU A 21 -88.04 -53.51 -11.16
C GLU A 21 -86.56 -53.83 -10.93
N THR A 22 -86.16 -55.10 -11.03
CA THR A 22 -84.77 -55.54 -10.89
C THR A 22 -83.87 -55.04 -12.02
N VAL A 23 -84.40 -54.91 -13.24
CA VAL A 23 -83.67 -54.39 -14.40
C VAL A 23 -83.33 -52.90 -14.22
N ARG A 24 -84.26 -52.08 -13.71
CA ARG A 24 -84.03 -50.65 -13.41
C ARG A 24 -82.95 -50.46 -12.34
N TYR A 25 -83.00 -51.25 -11.27
CA TYR A 25 -82.01 -51.21 -10.19
C TYR A 25 -80.61 -51.60 -10.66
N GLN A 26 -80.50 -52.64 -11.50
CA GLN A 26 -79.22 -53.03 -12.11
C GLN A 26 -78.66 -51.96 -13.05
N THR A 27 -79.49 -51.31 -13.87
CA THR A 27 -79.03 -50.21 -14.73
C THR A 27 -78.53 -48.99 -13.95
N HIS A 28 -79.19 -48.59 -12.85
CA HIS A 28 -78.69 -47.51 -11.98
C HIS A 28 -77.39 -47.90 -11.26
N ARG A 29 -77.26 -49.15 -10.80
CA ARG A 29 -76.04 -49.65 -10.17
C ARG A 29 -74.86 -49.67 -11.14
N ASN A 30 -75.07 -50.09 -12.39
CA ASN A 30 -74.05 -50.10 -13.43
C ASN A 30 -73.67 -48.67 -13.87
N GLY A 31 -74.63 -47.73 -13.89
CA GLY A 31 -74.37 -46.30 -14.10
C GLY A 31 -73.52 -45.66 -12.99
N LEU A 32 -73.79 -46.03 -11.72
CA LEU A 32 -73.00 -45.56 -10.58
C LEU A 32 -71.56 -46.12 -10.60
N LEU A 33 -71.40 -47.40 -10.92
CA LEU A 33 -70.08 -48.05 -11.03
C LEU A 33 -69.23 -47.47 -12.17
N THR A 34 -69.85 -47.14 -13.30
CA THR A 34 -69.15 -46.48 -14.42
C THR A 34 -68.74 -45.05 -14.07
N LEU A 35 -69.60 -44.27 -13.39
CA LEU A 35 -69.24 -42.94 -12.87
C LEU A 35 -68.11 -42.99 -11.83
N LEU A 36 -68.13 -43.97 -10.92
CA LEU A 36 -67.04 -44.21 -9.95
C LEU A 36 -65.74 -44.61 -10.66
N GLY A 37 -65.81 -45.44 -11.70
CA GLY A 37 -64.66 -45.81 -12.53
C GLY A 37 -64.04 -44.61 -13.24
N ILE A 38 -64.86 -43.75 -13.86
CA ILE A 38 -64.41 -42.50 -14.50
C ILE A 38 -63.79 -41.57 -13.46
N GLY A 39 -64.43 -41.41 -12.30
CA GLY A 39 -63.91 -40.61 -11.18
C GLY A 39 -62.55 -41.10 -10.67
N ALA A 40 -62.35 -42.42 -10.56
CA ALA A 40 -61.08 -43.02 -10.16
C ALA A 40 -59.96 -42.78 -11.19
N VAL A 41 -60.27 -42.87 -12.49
CA VAL A 41 -59.30 -42.57 -13.57
C VAL A 41 -58.91 -41.09 -13.57
N ILE A 42 -59.88 -40.19 -13.36
CA ILE A 42 -59.61 -38.75 -13.25
C ILE A 42 -58.73 -38.47 -12.03
N LEU A 43 -59.08 -39.03 -10.86
CA LEU A 43 -58.31 -38.86 -9.62
C LEU A 43 -56.88 -39.39 -9.78
N PHE A 44 -56.72 -40.57 -10.37
CA PHE A 44 -55.41 -41.16 -10.65
C PHE A 44 -54.58 -40.28 -11.59
N SER A 45 -55.19 -39.76 -12.66
CA SER A 45 -54.53 -38.84 -13.60
C SER A 45 -54.11 -37.53 -12.93
N LEU A 46 -54.92 -37.01 -12.01
CA LEU A 46 -54.64 -35.81 -11.24
C LEU A 46 -53.47 -36.03 -10.26
N ILE A 47 -53.45 -37.18 -9.58
CA ILE A 47 -52.33 -37.58 -8.72
C ILE A 47 -51.05 -37.73 -9.56
N LEU A 48 -51.13 -38.37 -10.73
CA LEU A 48 -49.98 -38.54 -11.62
C LEU A 48 -49.44 -37.18 -12.10
N LEU A 49 -50.33 -36.24 -12.46
CA LEU A 49 -49.96 -34.86 -12.81
C LEU A 49 -49.28 -34.13 -11.65
N LEU A 50 -49.79 -34.27 -10.43
CA LEU A 50 -49.17 -33.67 -9.24
C LEU A 50 -47.79 -34.27 -8.95
N LEU A 51 -47.62 -35.59 -9.10
CA LEU A 51 -46.34 -36.26 -8.97
C LEU A 51 -45.36 -35.82 -10.05
N MET A 52 -45.79 -35.73 -11.31
CA MET A 52 -44.97 -35.25 -12.42
C MET A 52 -44.58 -33.77 -12.23
N LYS A 53 -45.51 -32.93 -11.78
CA LYS A 53 -45.23 -31.52 -11.46
C LYS A 53 -44.18 -31.43 -10.35
N ASN A 54 -44.38 -32.11 -9.22
CA ASN A 54 -43.43 -32.10 -8.11
C ASN A 54 -42.04 -32.67 -8.51
N TYR A 55 -42.01 -33.70 -9.35
CA TYR A 55 -40.76 -34.23 -9.90
C TYR A 55 -40.04 -33.19 -10.78
N THR A 56 -40.79 -32.51 -11.66
CA THR A 56 -40.26 -31.49 -12.56
C THR A 56 -39.78 -30.27 -11.79
N ASP A 57 -40.57 -29.79 -10.83
CA ASP A 57 -40.22 -28.66 -9.95
C ASP A 57 -38.92 -28.94 -9.19
N ARG A 58 -38.77 -30.13 -8.59
CA ARG A 58 -37.53 -30.54 -7.91
C ARG A 58 -36.32 -30.53 -8.85
N ARG A 59 -36.49 -31.04 -10.08
CA ARG A 59 -35.41 -31.06 -11.08
C ARG A 59 -35.02 -29.66 -11.54
N ILE A 60 -36.00 -28.77 -11.73
CA ILE A 60 -35.76 -27.37 -12.08
C ILE A 60 -35.06 -26.64 -10.94
N THR A 61 -35.50 -26.80 -9.69
CA THR A 61 -34.81 -26.21 -8.53
C THR A 61 -33.37 -26.68 -8.43
N GLN A 62 -33.11 -27.98 -8.56
CA GLN A 62 -31.75 -28.53 -8.56
C GLN A 62 -30.89 -27.96 -9.69
N ALA A 63 -31.44 -27.83 -10.90
CA ALA A 63 -30.72 -27.26 -12.04
C ALA A 63 -30.41 -25.77 -11.82
N ASN A 64 -31.37 -24.99 -11.30
CA ASN A 64 -31.18 -23.58 -10.98
C ASN A 64 -30.14 -23.39 -9.86
N ASP A 65 -30.16 -24.24 -8.82
CA ASP A 65 -29.17 -24.19 -7.74
C ASP A 65 -27.75 -24.48 -8.26
N LEU A 66 -27.60 -25.43 -9.18
CA LEU A 66 -26.32 -25.73 -9.83
C LEU A 66 -25.82 -24.55 -10.67
N LEU A 67 -26.70 -23.97 -11.51
CA LEU A 67 -26.37 -22.81 -12.33
C LEU A 67 -25.97 -21.58 -11.48
N ASN A 68 -26.68 -21.34 -10.38
CA ASN A 68 -26.37 -20.24 -9.47
C ASN A 68 -25.02 -20.45 -8.77
N ARG A 69 -24.71 -21.68 -8.35
CA ARG A 69 -23.40 -22.01 -7.76
C ARG A 69 -22.27 -21.82 -8.77
N GLU A 70 -22.44 -22.35 -9.97
CA GLU A 70 -21.46 -22.21 -11.05
C GLU A 70 -21.25 -20.73 -11.41
N SER A 71 -22.32 -19.95 -11.57
CA SER A 71 -22.23 -18.51 -11.83
C SER A 71 -21.52 -17.74 -10.70
N THR A 72 -21.76 -18.11 -9.44
CA THR A 72 -21.07 -17.50 -8.29
C THR A 72 -19.57 -17.83 -8.31
N GLU A 73 -19.22 -19.07 -8.60
CA GLU A 73 -17.83 -19.54 -8.71
C GLU A 73 -17.09 -18.84 -9.86
N TYR A 74 -17.73 -18.69 -11.02
CA TYR A 74 -17.18 -17.91 -12.14
C TYR A 74 -16.94 -16.44 -11.77
N ASN A 75 -17.91 -15.79 -11.12
CA ASN A 75 -17.76 -14.39 -10.70
C ASN A 75 -16.62 -14.23 -9.67
N GLU A 76 -16.49 -15.16 -8.72
CA GLU A 76 -15.36 -15.15 -7.79
C GLU A 76 -14.02 -15.37 -8.50
N LEU A 77 -13.97 -16.28 -9.48
CA LEU A 77 -12.77 -16.54 -10.26
C LEU A 77 -12.36 -15.31 -11.08
N GLU A 78 -13.31 -14.67 -11.76
CA GLU A 78 -13.08 -13.44 -12.53
C GLU A 78 -12.56 -12.32 -11.62
N LYS A 79 -13.16 -12.15 -10.43
CA LYS A 79 -12.68 -11.20 -9.43
C LYS A 79 -11.25 -11.49 -8.99
N ARG A 80 -10.92 -12.74 -8.68
CA ARG A 80 -9.55 -13.14 -8.29
C ARG A 80 -8.54 -12.93 -9.41
N ILE A 81 -8.93 -13.19 -10.66
CA ILE A 81 -8.09 -12.93 -11.84
C ILE A 81 -7.86 -11.42 -11.97
N TYR A 82 -8.92 -10.60 -11.89
CA TYR A 82 -8.81 -9.15 -11.97
C TYR A 82 -7.93 -8.55 -10.87
N GLU A 83 -8.11 -9.00 -9.62
CA GLU A 83 -7.29 -8.57 -8.49
C GLU A 83 -5.82 -8.97 -8.68
N ARG A 84 -5.55 -10.23 -9.09
CA ARG A 84 -4.18 -10.70 -9.35
C ARG A 84 -3.50 -9.92 -10.47
N GLU A 85 -4.20 -9.70 -11.58
CA GLU A 85 -3.68 -8.90 -12.70
C GLU A 85 -3.46 -7.44 -12.30
N SER A 86 -4.27 -6.91 -11.39
CA SER A 86 -4.10 -5.55 -10.87
C SER A 86 -2.93 -5.45 -9.90
N PHE A 87 -2.74 -6.41 -8.99
CA PHE A 87 -1.56 -6.45 -8.11
C PHE A 87 -0.27 -6.60 -8.89
N ARG A 88 -0.23 -7.51 -9.89
CA ARG A 88 0.93 -7.67 -10.75
C ARG A 88 1.27 -6.37 -11.48
N ARG A 89 0.27 -5.72 -12.08
CA ARG A 89 0.47 -4.43 -12.75
C ARG A 89 1.04 -3.37 -11.80
N VAL A 90 0.49 -3.23 -10.60
CA VAL A 90 0.98 -2.26 -9.61
C VAL A 90 2.41 -2.59 -9.16
N PHE A 91 2.72 -3.87 -8.98
CA PHE A 91 4.07 -4.35 -8.69
C PHE A 91 5.06 -3.99 -9.81
N ASP A 92 4.74 -4.33 -11.06
CA ASP A 92 5.57 -4.04 -12.23
C ASP A 92 5.78 -2.53 -12.45
N LEU A 93 4.81 -1.70 -12.07
CA LEU A 93 4.94 -0.24 -12.11
C LEU A 93 5.80 0.32 -10.98
N THR A 94 5.82 -0.32 -9.81
CA THR A 94 6.47 0.21 -8.60
C THR A 94 7.92 -0.24 -8.50
N VAL A 95 8.20 -1.54 -8.69
CA VAL A 95 9.52 -2.16 -8.49
C VAL A 95 10.66 -1.46 -9.23
N PRO A 96 10.49 -0.99 -10.48
CA PRO A 96 11.54 -0.26 -11.18
C PRO A 96 11.92 1.10 -10.56
N ASN A 97 11.28 1.54 -9.48
CA ASN A 97 11.59 2.78 -8.78
C ASN A 97 12.18 2.51 -7.37
N LEU A 98 12.49 1.24 -7.08
CA LEU A 98 13.00 0.78 -5.80
C LEU A 98 14.42 0.27 -5.95
N VAL A 99 15.21 0.42 -4.88
CA VAL A 99 16.59 -0.07 -4.80
C VAL A 99 16.83 -0.81 -3.50
N GLY A 100 17.81 -1.72 -3.50
CA GLY A 100 18.35 -2.30 -2.28
C GLY A 100 19.40 -1.38 -1.66
N VAL A 101 19.39 -1.19 -0.35
CA VAL A 101 20.34 -0.32 0.36
C VAL A 101 20.95 -1.03 1.55
N SER A 102 22.28 -0.92 1.71
CA SER A 102 23.00 -1.50 2.84
C SER A 102 24.31 -0.77 3.15
N ALA A 103 24.63 -0.63 4.44
CA ALA A 103 25.95 -0.15 4.89
C ALA A 103 27.10 -1.12 4.53
N SER A 104 26.80 -2.37 4.15
CA SER A 104 27.81 -3.38 3.85
C SER A 104 27.67 -3.95 2.45
N ARG A 105 28.70 -3.77 1.62
CA ARG A 105 28.79 -4.44 0.31
C ARG A 105 28.68 -5.96 0.40
N TYR A 106 29.20 -6.55 1.49
CA TYR A 106 29.15 -8.00 1.72
C TYR A 106 27.73 -8.53 1.93
N ALA A 107 26.81 -7.68 2.38
CA ALA A 107 25.41 -8.04 2.51
C ALA A 107 24.80 -8.47 1.18
N PHE A 108 25.09 -7.75 0.10
CA PHE A 108 24.60 -8.06 -1.24
C PHE A 108 25.21 -9.36 -1.79
N LEU A 109 26.49 -9.62 -1.52
CA LEU A 109 27.16 -10.86 -1.94
C LEU A 109 26.56 -12.11 -1.27
N THR A 110 26.14 -11.98 0.00
CA THR A 110 25.55 -13.08 0.76
C THR A 110 24.03 -13.12 0.70
N ASN A 111 23.41 -12.09 0.11
CA ASN A 111 21.97 -11.85 0.15
C ASN A 111 21.41 -11.90 1.59
N TYR A 112 22.16 -11.35 2.55
CA TYR A 112 21.77 -11.32 3.96
C TYR A 112 20.73 -10.23 4.21
N SER A 113 19.44 -10.60 4.14
CA SER A 113 18.31 -9.66 4.15
C SER A 113 18.19 -8.79 5.40
N LYS A 114 18.76 -9.19 6.55
CA LYS A 114 18.62 -8.45 7.81
C LYS A 114 19.37 -7.11 7.84
N VAL A 115 20.27 -6.88 6.89
CA VAL A 115 21.07 -5.66 6.81
C VAL A 115 20.88 -4.96 5.46
N ILE A 116 19.84 -5.36 4.71
CA ILE A 116 19.47 -4.74 3.44
C ILE A 116 18.04 -4.24 3.56
N THR A 117 17.84 -2.96 3.31
CA THR A 117 16.54 -2.32 3.28
C THR A 117 16.15 -1.92 1.86
N THR A 118 14.93 -1.42 1.69
CA THR A 118 14.47 -0.83 0.44
C THR A 118 14.66 0.69 0.48
N GLY A 119 15.15 1.26 -0.61
CA GLY A 119 15.10 2.69 -0.87
C GLY A 119 14.12 2.99 -2.00
N VAL A 120 13.44 4.14 -1.91
CA VAL A 120 12.54 4.65 -2.96
C VAL A 120 13.24 5.79 -3.68
N ILE A 121 13.34 5.72 -5.00
CA ILE A 121 13.93 6.78 -5.81
C ILE A 121 12.95 7.95 -5.87
N TYR A 122 13.41 9.10 -5.41
CA TYR A 122 12.60 10.30 -5.22
C TYR A 122 12.63 11.22 -6.44
N ASP A 123 13.81 11.47 -7.00
CA ASP A 123 13.98 12.34 -8.17
C ASP A 123 14.93 11.74 -9.22
N ASP A 124 14.96 12.36 -10.40
CA ASP A 124 15.82 12.01 -11.53
C ASP A 124 17.27 12.50 -11.36
N ARG A 125 17.57 13.17 -10.23
CA ARG A 125 18.91 13.68 -9.91
C ARG A 125 19.68 12.70 -9.04
N GLY A 126 19.11 11.58 -8.63
CA GLY A 126 19.77 10.58 -7.80
C GLY A 126 19.47 10.66 -6.32
N SER A 127 18.42 11.38 -5.93
CA SER A 127 17.97 11.44 -4.53
C SER A 127 17.12 10.20 -4.23
N ILE A 128 17.49 9.45 -3.18
CA ILE A 128 16.81 8.21 -2.78
C ILE A 128 16.44 8.32 -1.31
N ILE A 129 15.17 8.09 -1.00
CA ILE A 129 14.66 8.08 0.37
C ILE A 129 14.77 6.68 0.95
N VAL A 130 15.28 6.58 2.16
CA VAL A 130 15.57 5.32 2.86
C VAL A 130 15.16 5.43 4.32
N PRO A 131 15.05 4.32 5.08
CA PRO A 131 14.90 4.41 6.54
C PRO A 131 16.09 5.10 7.19
N ALA A 132 15.83 6.01 8.14
CA ALA A 132 16.89 6.77 8.83
C ALA A 132 17.89 5.86 9.54
N GLU A 133 17.42 4.76 10.14
CA GLU A 133 18.29 3.80 10.83
C GLU A 133 19.35 3.15 9.92
N MET A 134 19.09 3.05 8.62
CA MET A 134 20.01 2.45 7.66
C MET A 134 21.23 3.35 7.37
N VAL A 135 21.04 4.67 7.47
CA VAL A 135 22.06 5.66 7.08
C VAL A 135 22.63 6.44 8.27
N ARG A 136 22.10 6.24 9.47
CA ARG A 136 22.58 6.91 10.68
C ARG A 136 24.07 6.66 10.91
N GLY A 137 24.83 7.75 11.01
CA GLY A 137 26.28 7.71 11.25
C GLY A 137 27.10 7.11 10.10
N GLN A 138 26.50 6.96 8.91
CA GLN A 138 27.21 6.55 7.70
C GLN A 138 27.47 7.78 6.84
N GLU A 139 28.68 7.90 6.28
CA GLU A 139 29.00 8.92 5.26
C GLU A 139 28.67 8.43 3.84
N GLU A 140 28.86 7.12 3.62
CA GLU A 140 28.58 6.45 2.37
C GLU A 140 27.80 5.14 2.61
N ILE A 141 27.02 4.74 1.62
CA ILE A 141 26.24 3.51 1.65
C ILE A 141 26.29 2.80 0.29
N TYR A 142 26.01 1.49 0.28
CA TYR A 142 25.93 0.72 -0.95
C TYR A 142 24.48 0.61 -1.44
N VAL A 143 24.28 0.85 -2.73
CA VAL A 143 22.99 0.78 -3.41
C VAL A 143 23.06 -0.29 -4.49
N ARG A 144 22.11 -1.23 -4.45
CA ARG A 144 21.87 -2.21 -5.51
C ARG A 144 20.63 -1.82 -6.30
N ALA A 145 20.83 -1.54 -7.58
CA ALA A 145 19.79 -1.21 -8.54
C ALA A 145 19.78 -2.22 -9.70
N PHE A 146 18.71 -2.22 -10.49
CA PHE A 146 18.57 -3.11 -11.64
C PHE A 146 18.13 -2.32 -12.88
N GLU A 147 18.86 -2.51 -13.97
CA GLU A 147 18.49 -2.01 -15.30
C GLU A 147 18.10 -3.19 -16.18
N GLY A 148 16.80 -3.45 -16.26
CA GLY A 148 16.32 -4.72 -16.80
C GLY A 148 16.83 -5.88 -15.95
N GLU A 149 17.60 -6.80 -16.56
CA GLU A 149 18.20 -7.94 -15.86
C GLU A 149 19.61 -7.65 -15.30
N GLN A 150 20.19 -6.49 -15.61
CA GLN A 150 21.54 -6.16 -15.18
C GLN A 150 21.56 -5.60 -13.76
N GLU A 151 22.27 -6.29 -12.85
CA GLU A 151 22.57 -5.78 -11.51
C GLU A 151 23.63 -4.67 -11.58
N VAL A 152 23.35 -3.55 -10.92
CA VAL A 152 24.28 -2.42 -10.75
C VAL A 152 24.47 -2.18 -9.26
N LEU A 153 25.72 -2.31 -8.79
CA LEU A 153 26.10 -2.07 -7.40
C LEU A 153 26.99 -0.84 -7.30
N SER A 154 26.49 0.19 -6.64
CA SER A 154 27.09 1.52 -6.58
C SER A 154 27.24 2.01 -5.14
N THR A 155 28.05 3.05 -4.93
CA THR A 155 28.09 3.79 -3.66
C THR A 155 27.28 5.08 -3.79
N ALA A 156 26.61 5.45 -2.70
CA ALA A 156 25.86 6.70 -2.56
C ALA A 156 26.33 7.45 -1.32
N SER A 157 26.39 8.77 -1.42
CA SER A 157 26.69 9.63 -0.28
C SER A 157 25.45 9.78 0.59
N VAL A 158 25.59 9.73 1.90
CA VAL A 158 24.49 10.04 2.82
C VAL A 158 24.37 11.55 2.91
N ILE A 159 23.18 12.07 2.60
CA ILE A 159 22.88 13.49 2.75
C ILE A 159 22.47 13.74 4.20
N GLY A 160 21.54 12.96 4.74
CA GLY A 160 21.23 13.08 6.15
C GLY A 160 19.98 12.33 6.57
N VAL A 161 19.54 12.64 7.78
CA VAL A 161 18.39 12.00 8.43
C VAL A 161 17.45 13.05 9.01
N ASP A 162 16.16 12.77 8.90
CA ASP A 162 15.10 13.47 9.63
C ASP A 162 14.52 12.48 10.63
N GLU A 163 15.00 12.57 11.86
CA GLU A 163 14.66 11.69 12.97
C GLU A 163 13.16 11.68 13.27
N ALA A 164 12.52 12.83 13.09
CA ALA A 164 11.08 12.94 13.26
C ALA A 164 10.34 12.03 12.27
N SER A 165 10.67 12.09 10.98
CA SER A 165 10.04 11.23 9.97
C SER A 165 10.53 9.79 9.96
N GLY A 166 11.66 9.49 10.60
CA GLY A 166 12.30 8.18 10.50
C GLY A 166 12.86 7.90 9.10
N LEU A 167 13.01 8.93 8.27
CA LEU A 167 13.53 8.82 6.91
C LEU A 167 14.91 9.49 6.79
N GLY A 168 15.73 8.94 5.91
CA GLY A 168 17.00 9.50 5.48
C GLY A 168 17.02 9.72 3.99
N LEU A 169 17.98 10.53 3.55
CA LEU A 169 18.22 10.86 2.15
C LEU A 169 19.65 10.47 1.77
N ILE A 170 19.78 9.76 0.66
CA ILE A 170 21.08 9.44 0.05
C ILE A 170 21.14 9.95 -1.38
N LYS A 171 22.35 10.21 -1.85
CA LYS A 171 22.64 10.71 -3.19
C LYS A 171 23.47 9.71 -3.97
N LEU A 172 22.86 9.13 -4.99
CA LEU A 172 23.52 8.30 -5.97
C LEU A 172 23.96 9.17 -7.16
N ARG A 173 25.24 9.07 -7.56
CA ARG A 173 25.78 9.90 -8.67
C ARG A 173 25.25 9.49 -10.03
N ASP A 174 25.03 8.20 -10.22
CA ASP A 174 24.52 7.62 -11.46
C ASP A 174 23.34 6.72 -11.12
N LEU A 175 22.13 7.21 -11.41
CA LEU A 175 20.89 6.45 -11.27
C LEU A 175 20.77 5.35 -12.30
N GLY A 176 21.55 5.43 -13.39
CA GLY A 176 21.36 4.53 -14.50
C GLY A 176 20.00 4.70 -15.19
N GLY A 177 19.37 3.59 -15.57
CA GLY A 177 18.05 3.53 -16.22
C GLY A 177 16.84 3.61 -15.28
N VAL A 178 17.06 3.88 -13.99
CA VAL A 178 16.01 3.78 -12.97
C VAL A 178 15.25 5.11 -12.85
N GLN A 179 13.92 5.05 -12.74
CA GLN A 179 13.06 6.25 -12.73
C GLN A 179 12.50 6.52 -11.33
N PRO A 180 12.22 7.80 -10.98
CA PRO A 180 11.54 8.12 -9.74
C PRO A 180 10.06 7.77 -9.80
N LEU A 181 9.54 7.30 -8.67
CA LEU A 181 8.11 7.07 -8.54
C LEU A 181 7.42 8.42 -8.37
N LYS A 182 6.52 8.79 -9.29
CA LYS A 182 5.84 10.09 -9.22
C LYS A 182 4.99 10.17 -7.95
N PRO A 183 5.24 11.14 -7.05
CA PRO A 183 4.31 11.42 -5.97
C PRO A 183 3.02 11.96 -6.61
N VAL A 184 1.89 11.40 -6.20
CA VAL A 184 0.58 11.91 -6.61
C VAL A 184 -0.12 12.34 -5.33
N GLU A 185 -0.63 13.57 -5.34
CA GLU A 185 -1.55 14.00 -4.29
C GLU A 185 -2.81 13.15 -4.36
N HIS A 186 -2.94 12.23 -3.41
CA HIS A 186 -4.12 11.40 -3.26
C HIS A 186 -4.84 11.73 -1.97
N LYS A 187 -6.15 11.91 -2.07
CA LYS A 187 -7.00 11.95 -0.90
C LYS A 187 -7.16 10.54 -0.37
N LEU A 188 -6.36 10.20 0.64
CA LEU A 188 -6.45 8.93 1.34
C LEU A 188 -7.80 8.79 2.03
N SER A 189 -8.36 7.58 2.01
CA SER A 189 -9.64 7.26 2.62
C SER A 189 -9.50 6.11 3.61
N LEU A 190 -10.28 6.13 4.70
CA LEU A 190 -10.33 5.01 5.64
C LEU A 190 -10.75 3.72 4.93
N ALA A 191 -10.17 2.60 5.35
CA ALA A 191 -10.35 1.26 4.77
C ALA A 191 -9.95 1.12 3.29
N GLN A 192 -9.32 2.15 2.68
CA GLN A 192 -8.73 2.04 1.35
C GLN A 192 -7.62 0.99 1.36
N THR A 193 -7.62 0.12 0.34
CA THR A 193 -6.57 -0.88 0.14
C THR A 193 -5.32 -0.22 -0.42
N THR A 194 -4.18 -0.58 0.18
CA THR A 194 -2.84 -0.16 -0.22
C THR A 194 -1.94 -1.38 -0.32
N LEU A 195 -0.87 -1.26 -1.08
CA LEU A 195 0.16 -2.28 -1.22
C LEU A 195 1.48 -1.69 -0.72
N LEU A 196 2.10 -2.32 0.25
CA LEU A 196 3.49 -2.08 0.63
C LEU A 196 4.38 -2.96 -0.24
N ILE A 197 5.17 -2.33 -1.11
CA ILE A 197 6.09 -2.99 -2.03
C ILE A 197 7.51 -2.67 -1.60
N ALA A 198 8.29 -3.72 -1.42
CA ALA A 198 9.67 -3.64 -0.97
C ALA A 198 10.54 -4.67 -1.67
N LEU A 199 11.85 -4.49 -1.59
CA LEU A 199 12.85 -5.40 -2.13
C LEU A 199 13.57 -6.12 -0.98
N PRO A 200 13.03 -7.22 -0.42
CA PRO A 200 13.81 -8.10 0.43
C PRO A 200 15.13 -8.43 -0.23
N LYS A 201 16.23 -8.36 0.52
CA LYS A 201 17.60 -8.55 0.02
C LYS A 201 18.04 -7.53 -1.03
N GLY A 202 17.19 -6.59 -1.45
CA GLY A 202 17.44 -5.61 -2.51
C GLY A 202 17.27 -6.13 -3.93
N ASN A 203 16.54 -7.23 -4.19
CA ASN A 203 16.38 -7.83 -5.54
C ASN A 203 14.90 -7.72 -5.98
N PRO A 204 14.60 -7.19 -7.19
CA PRO A 204 13.30 -7.29 -7.84
C PRO A 204 12.68 -8.69 -7.83
N ASP A 205 13.46 -9.74 -8.11
CA ASP A 205 13.01 -11.13 -8.15
C ASP A 205 12.55 -11.67 -6.79
N THR A 206 13.06 -11.07 -5.71
CA THR A 206 12.63 -11.37 -4.35
C THR A 206 11.75 -10.27 -3.76
N GLY A 207 11.22 -9.38 -4.62
CA GLY A 207 10.31 -8.31 -4.24
C GLY A 207 9.12 -8.86 -3.44
N ASN A 208 8.79 -8.18 -2.35
CA ASN A 208 7.68 -8.53 -1.49
C ASN A 208 6.56 -7.52 -1.68
N LEU A 209 5.35 -8.02 -1.81
CA LEU A 209 4.13 -7.26 -1.88
C LEU A 209 3.27 -7.67 -0.69
N THR A 210 3.02 -6.72 0.20
CA THR A 210 2.17 -6.91 1.37
C THR A 210 0.95 -6.00 1.27
N MET A 211 -0.24 -6.58 1.36
CA MET A 211 -1.49 -5.81 1.35
C MET A 211 -1.77 -5.22 2.73
N GLY A 212 -2.23 -3.97 2.75
CA GLY A 212 -2.65 -3.25 3.95
C GLY A 212 -3.91 -2.42 3.70
N GLN A 213 -4.60 -2.04 4.77
CA GLN A 213 -5.71 -1.09 4.72
C GLN A 213 -5.35 0.16 5.51
N ILE A 214 -5.76 1.33 5.01
CA ILE A 214 -5.62 2.59 5.73
C ILE A 214 -6.53 2.56 6.97
N HIS A 215 -5.91 2.58 8.14
CA HIS A 215 -6.57 2.57 9.44
C HIS A 215 -6.86 4.00 9.95
N SER A 216 -5.96 4.94 9.67
CA SER A 216 -6.13 6.38 9.97
C SER A 216 -5.49 7.18 8.85
N THR A 217 -6.10 8.29 8.44
CA THR A 217 -5.65 9.12 7.30
C THR A 217 -4.75 10.27 7.71
N GLU A 218 -4.84 10.73 8.96
CA GLU A 218 -4.05 11.87 9.48
C GLU A 218 -3.85 11.70 11.00
N GLU A 219 -2.70 11.18 11.39
CA GLU A 219 -2.21 11.21 12.76
C GLU A 219 -1.05 12.19 12.86
N LEU A 220 -1.07 13.04 13.88
CA LEU A 220 0.06 13.91 14.19
C LEU A 220 0.90 13.24 15.26
N PHE A 221 2.04 12.69 14.86
CA PHE A 221 3.03 12.22 15.82
C PHE A 221 3.86 13.40 16.28
N THR A 222 3.77 13.70 17.57
CA THR A 222 4.68 14.66 18.20
C THR A 222 5.94 13.93 18.61
N ILE A 223 7.06 14.31 18.01
CA ILE A 223 8.38 13.86 18.39
C ILE A 223 9.06 15.03 19.10
N VAL A 224 9.68 14.73 20.23
CA VAL A 224 10.39 15.70 21.05
C VAL A 224 11.87 15.44 20.84
N GLU A 225 12.53 16.34 20.12
CA GLU A 225 13.96 16.32 19.85
C GLU A 225 14.52 17.64 20.38
N ASP A 226 15.52 17.57 21.27
CA ASP A 226 16.21 18.74 21.85
C ASP A 226 15.31 19.88 22.38
N LYS A 227 14.17 19.50 22.97
CA LYS A 227 13.11 20.39 23.50
C LYS A 227 12.22 21.05 22.45
N GLU A 228 12.47 20.85 21.17
CA GLU A 228 11.54 21.19 20.10
C GLU A 228 10.51 20.07 19.92
N ARG A 229 9.27 20.46 19.60
CA ARG A 229 8.16 19.53 19.35
C ARG A 229 7.83 19.56 17.88
N THR A 230 8.36 18.62 17.13
CA THR A 230 8.02 18.45 15.71
C THR A 230 6.78 17.59 15.60
N LYS A 231 5.75 18.12 14.92
CA LYS A 231 4.57 17.32 14.55
C LYS A 231 4.78 16.79 13.14
N LEU A 232 4.81 15.47 13.01
CA LEU A 232 4.87 14.80 11.74
C LEU A 232 3.49 14.27 11.36
N PRO A 233 2.93 14.65 10.19
CA PRO A 233 1.75 14.00 9.65
C PRO A 233 2.11 12.59 9.14
N VAL A 234 1.39 11.58 9.61
CA VAL A 234 1.46 10.22 9.07
C VAL A 234 0.06 9.66 8.88
N PHE A 235 -0.07 8.65 8.03
CA PHE A 235 -1.24 7.79 8.02
C PHE A 235 -0.84 6.39 8.49
N LEU A 236 -1.82 5.62 8.99
CA LEU A 236 -1.58 4.28 9.53
C LEU A 236 -2.11 3.23 8.58
N ILE A 237 -1.33 2.18 8.33
CA ILE A 237 -1.79 0.99 7.61
C ILE A 237 -1.78 -0.25 8.50
N SER A 238 -2.73 -1.15 8.26
CA SER A 238 -2.88 -2.43 8.97
C SER A 238 -1.88 -3.48 8.48
N THR A 239 -0.60 -3.17 8.56
CA THR A 239 0.51 -4.02 8.11
C THR A 239 1.65 -3.93 9.12
N SER A 240 2.29 -5.06 9.41
CA SER A 240 3.52 -5.09 10.22
C SER A 240 4.73 -4.68 9.39
N LEU A 241 5.59 -3.87 9.99
CA LEU A 241 6.89 -3.53 9.44
C LEU A 241 7.94 -4.51 9.99
N TYR A 242 8.87 -4.97 9.16
CA TYR A 242 9.98 -5.82 9.55
C TYR A 242 11.11 -5.70 8.52
N PHE A 243 12.30 -6.20 8.86
CA PHE A 243 13.43 -6.24 7.93
C PHE A 243 13.07 -6.92 6.61
N GLY A 244 13.07 -6.14 5.53
CA GLY A 244 12.71 -6.60 4.18
C GLY A 244 11.40 -6.04 3.65
N ASN A 245 10.61 -5.32 4.46
CA ASN A 245 9.56 -4.42 3.96
C ASN A 245 9.65 -2.98 4.49
N ASP A 246 10.65 -2.70 5.32
CA ASP A 246 11.06 -1.37 5.77
C ASP A 246 11.56 -0.51 4.60
N GLY A 247 11.25 0.79 4.64
CA GLY A 247 11.59 1.73 3.57
C GLY A 247 10.83 1.49 2.26
N GLY A 248 9.91 0.52 2.22
CA GLY A 248 9.13 0.19 1.04
C GLY A 248 8.14 1.29 0.66
N ALA A 249 7.79 1.33 -0.63
CA ALA A 249 6.78 2.22 -1.16
C ALA A 249 5.38 1.69 -0.81
N VAL A 250 4.54 2.54 -0.23
CA VAL A 250 3.12 2.28 -0.03
C VAL A 250 2.37 2.91 -1.19
N VAL A 251 1.75 2.07 -2.02
CA VAL A 251 1.05 2.49 -3.24
C VAL A 251 -0.43 2.12 -3.21
N THR A 252 -1.24 2.91 -3.91
CA THR A 252 -2.65 2.62 -4.14
C THR A 252 -2.84 1.64 -5.32
N MET A 253 -4.03 1.08 -5.45
CA MET A 253 -4.35 0.07 -6.48
C MET A 253 -4.26 0.57 -7.94
N ASP A 254 -4.17 1.87 -8.14
CA ASP A 254 -3.91 2.53 -9.43
C ASP A 254 -2.40 2.69 -9.73
N GLY A 255 -1.52 2.31 -8.81
CA GLY A 255 -0.06 2.39 -8.96
C GLY A 255 0.56 3.71 -8.49
N SER A 256 -0.22 4.58 -7.84
CA SER A 256 0.28 5.86 -7.34
C SER A 256 0.95 5.74 -5.97
N LEU A 257 2.02 6.51 -5.73
CA LEU A 257 2.68 6.57 -4.42
C LEU A 257 1.81 7.29 -3.39
N ALA A 258 1.35 6.56 -2.38
CA ALA A 258 0.66 7.13 -1.21
C ALA A 258 1.64 7.60 -0.14
N GLY A 259 2.80 6.94 0.00
CA GLY A 259 3.81 7.31 0.97
C GLY A 259 4.92 6.27 1.15
N ILE A 260 5.80 6.50 2.12
CA ILE A 260 6.92 5.61 2.44
C ILE A 260 6.73 5.03 3.84
N ALA A 261 6.83 3.70 3.94
CA ALA A 261 6.75 3.02 5.23
C ALA A 261 7.97 3.40 6.08
N SER A 262 7.72 4.02 7.24
CA SER A 262 8.76 4.62 8.08
C SER A 262 8.98 3.83 9.36
N MET A 263 7.96 3.67 10.19
CA MET A 263 8.12 3.13 11.55
C MET A 263 6.96 2.25 11.97
N GLU A 264 7.27 1.20 12.75
CA GLU A 264 6.25 0.41 13.43
C GLU A 264 5.82 1.11 14.74
N LEU A 265 4.52 1.23 14.95
CA LEU A 265 3.96 1.92 16.12
C LEU A 265 3.29 0.99 17.14
N THR A 266 3.36 -0.33 16.90
CA THR A 266 2.73 -1.38 17.71
C THR A 266 3.08 -1.24 19.20
N GLU A 267 4.37 -1.12 19.53
CA GLU A 267 4.83 -1.02 20.92
C GLU A 267 4.46 0.32 21.57
N ARG A 268 4.42 1.41 20.80
CA ARG A 268 4.10 2.76 21.29
C ARG A 268 2.62 2.95 21.57
N LEU A 269 1.77 2.29 20.78
CA LEU A 269 0.31 2.41 20.88
C LEU A 269 -0.35 1.26 21.65
N GLY A 270 0.38 0.16 21.91
CA GLY A 270 -0.14 -1.00 22.66
C GLY A 270 -1.30 -1.73 21.97
N VAL A 271 -1.37 -1.64 20.64
CA VAL A 271 -2.47 -2.19 19.80
C VAL A 271 -1.92 -3.11 18.70
N SER A 272 -2.83 -3.69 17.90
CA SER A 272 -2.54 -4.48 16.68
C SER A 272 -1.49 -3.81 15.78
N PRO A 273 -0.69 -4.57 15.00
CA PRO A 273 0.43 -3.96 14.30
C PRO A 273 0.00 -2.95 13.26
N TYR A 274 0.39 -1.69 13.49
CA TYR A 274 0.21 -0.59 12.57
C TYR A 274 1.57 -0.03 12.18
N THR A 275 1.75 0.15 10.88
CA THR A 275 2.89 0.87 10.32
C THR A 275 2.48 2.32 10.09
N ALA A 276 3.29 3.26 10.58
CA ALA A 276 3.21 4.65 10.19
C ALA A 276 3.86 4.85 8.82
N VAL A 277 3.12 5.55 7.97
CA VAL A 277 3.53 5.86 6.61
C VAL A 277 3.60 7.38 6.48
N VAL A 278 4.76 7.86 6.04
CA VAL A 278 4.96 9.27 5.71
C VAL A 278 4.25 9.53 4.37
N PRO A 279 3.25 10.44 4.32
CA PRO A 279 2.50 10.71 3.10
C PRO A 279 3.39 11.25 1.99
N SER A 280 3.08 10.92 0.74
CA SER A 280 3.79 11.45 -0.43
C SER A 280 3.83 12.98 -0.46
N SER A 281 2.77 13.64 0.04
CA SER A 281 2.65 15.10 0.15
C SER A 281 3.61 15.75 1.16
N GLU A 282 4.19 14.97 2.08
CA GLU A 282 5.15 15.46 3.08
C GLU A 282 6.61 15.20 2.69
N LEU A 283 6.86 14.39 1.65
CA LEU A 283 8.20 13.99 1.25
C LEU A 283 9.05 15.18 0.82
N GLU A 284 8.49 16.14 0.08
CA GLU A 284 9.21 17.35 -0.34
C GLU A 284 9.72 18.13 0.88
N LYS A 285 8.84 18.41 1.86
CA LYS A 285 9.23 19.11 3.09
C LYS A 285 10.27 18.34 3.91
N ILE A 286 10.23 17.01 3.89
CA ILE A 286 11.23 16.17 4.59
C ILE A 286 12.56 16.24 3.87
N VAL A 287 12.57 16.08 2.55
CA VAL A 287 13.77 16.20 1.72
C VAL A 287 14.40 17.58 1.90
N ASP A 288 13.60 18.66 1.90
CA ASP A 288 14.08 20.03 2.11
C ASP A 288 14.66 20.24 3.51
N ARG A 289 14.07 19.64 4.56
CA ARG A 289 14.65 19.67 5.91
C ARG A 289 15.98 18.92 5.99
N ILE A 290 16.06 17.74 5.38
CA ILE A 290 17.30 16.95 5.36
C ILE A 290 18.38 17.69 4.58
N GLN A 291 18.04 18.23 3.40
CA GLN A 291 18.97 18.98 2.58
C GLN A 291 19.39 20.29 3.23
N SER A 292 18.50 21.00 3.94
CA SER A 292 18.90 22.23 4.64
C SER A 292 19.79 21.95 5.86
N ARG A 293 19.56 20.85 6.59
CA ARG A 293 20.46 20.38 7.66
C ARG A 293 21.81 19.87 7.13
N GLU A 294 21.82 19.11 6.03
CA GLU A 294 23.06 18.69 5.38
C GLU A 294 23.79 19.88 4.79
N SER A 295 23.10 20.78 4.12
CA SER A 295 23.68 22.00 3.55
C SER A 295 24.54 22.68 4.63
N PHE A 296 23.97 22.79 5.82
CA PHE A 296 24.61 23.37 6.98
C PHE A 296 25.80 22.56 7.52
N LEU A 297 25.78 21.22 7.47
CA LEU A 297 26.91 20.34 7.86
C LEU A 297 27.98 20.18 6.77
N SER A 298 27.60 20.29 5.50
CA SER A 298 28.36 20.01 4.27
C SER A 298 29.13 21.23 3.77
N ALA A 299 28.92 22.37 4.42
CA ALA A 299 29.85 23.49 4.36
C ALA A 299 31.25 22.99 4.69
N THR A 300 32.14 22.98 3.70
CA THR A 300 33.61 22.93 3.81
C THR A 300 34.19 23.99 4.80
N PHE A 301 33.30 24.83 5.33
CA PHE A 301 33.50 25.70 6.48
C PHE A 301 33.62 24.96 7.82
N GLY A 302 32.93 23.84 8.03
CA GLY A 302 32.88 23.11 9.31
C GLY A 302 32.18 23.89 10.41
N LEU A 303 30.99 24.39 10.10
CA LEU A 303 30.09 25.02 11.04
C LEU A 303 28.84 24.17 11.19
N GLU A 304 28.31 24.11 12.41
CA GLU A 304 26.94 23.70 12.71
C GLU A 304 26.25 24.94 13.28
N GLY A 305 25.01 25.24 12.91
CA GLY A 305 24.34 26.48 13.33
C GLY A 305 22.81 26.53 13.27
N GLU A 306 22.20 27.60 12.77
CA GLU A 306 20.84 27.68 12.21
C GLU A 306 20.54 29.11 11.77
N MET A 307 19.71 29.25 10.74
CA MET A 307 19.24 30.55 10.30
C MET A 307 18.11 31.01 11.21
N LEU A 308 18.32 32.08 11.96
CA LEU A 308 17.31 32.56 12.91
C LEU A 308 17.28 34.09 13.02
N LYS A 309 16.12 34.63 13.42
CA LYS A 309 15.96 36.06 13.71
C LYS A 309 16.45 36.34 15.13
N ILE A 310 17.53 37.09 15.25
CA ILE A 310 18.21 37.30 16.53
C ILE A 310 17.57 38.47 17.29
N PRO A 311 17.14 38.27 18.55
CA PRO A 311 16.68 39.38 19.39
C PRO A 311 17.78 40.43 19.57
N GLY A 312 17.51 41.66 19.12
CA GLY A 312 18.48 42.77 19.17
C GLY A 312 19.16 43.10 17.84
N LEU A 313 18.92 42.30 16.79
CA LEU A 313 19.30 42.61 15.42
C LEU A 313 18.05 42.68 14.53
N ASP A 314 17.99 43.67 13.63
CA ASP A 314 16.86 43.85 12.71
C ASP A 314 16.95 42.95 11.45
N GLN A 315 17.78 41.90 11.49
CA GLN A 315 18.03 40.99 10.37
C GLN A 315 18.13 39.53 10.82
N VAL A 316 18.02 38.62 9.85
CA VAL A 316 18.31 37.19 10.02
C VAL A 316 19.83 36.99 10.00
N GLY A 317 20.33 36.01 10.74
CA GLY A 317 21.73 35.59 10.72
C GLY A 317 21.86 34.10 10.96
N PHE A 318 23.01 33.55 10.62
CA PHE A 318 23.37 32.16 10.91
C PHE A 318 24.00 32.10 12.31
N TYR A 319 23.26 31.58 13.29
CA TYR A 319 23.75 31.37 14.65
C TYR A 319 24.60 30.10 14.70
N VAL A 320 25.84 30.17 15.19
CA VAL A 320 26.76 29.02 15.23
C VAL A 320 26.53 28.21 16.51
N LEU A 321 26.20 26.93 16.36
CA LEU A 321 26.05 25.95 17.43
C LEU A 321 27.38 25.23 17.70
N GLU A 322 28.04 24.75 16.65
CA GLU A 322 29.27 23.99 16.74
C GLU A 322 30.26 24.42 15.64
N VAL A 323 31.54 24.21 15.90
CA VAL A 323 32.62 24.43 14.94
C VAL A 323 33.45 23.17 14.90
N ALA A 324 33.47 22.50 13.74
CA ALA A 324 34.20 21.25 13.56
C ALA A 324 35.71 21.47 13.70
N GLU A 325 36.42 20.50 14.28
CA GLU A 325 37.88 20.53 14.38
C GLU A 325 38.54 20.48 13.00
N ASP A 326 39.70 21.14 12.87
CA ASP A 326 40.50 21.27 11.64
C ASP A 326 39.80 21.94 10.45
N SER A 327 38.61 22.51 10.66
CA SER A 327 37.80 23.14 9.63
C SER A 327 38.26 24.55 9.22
N THR A 328 37.78 25.01 8.06
CA THR A 328 37.99 26.40 7.59
C THR A 328 37.48 27.42 8.61
N ALA A 329 36.36 27.17 9.27
CA ALA A 329 35.78 28.07 10.27
C ALA A 329 36.58 28.11 11.57
N GLN A 330 37.05 26.94 12.04
CA GLN A 330 37.93 26.89 13.20
C GLN A 330 39.24 27.66 12.92
N ARG A 331 39.84 27.44 11.75
CA ARG A 331 41.05 28.16 11.31
C ARG A 331 40.80 29.65 11.11
N GLY A 332 39.60 30.01 10.69
CA GLY A 332 39.12 31.39 10.57
C GLY A 332 38.81 32.06 11.91
N GLY A 333 38.83 31.33 13.03
CA GLY A 333 38.58 31.88 14.37
C GLY A 333 37.10 32.09 14.68
N ILE A 334 36.19 31.45 13.96
CA ILE A 334 34.76 31.39 14.29
C ILE A 334 34.57 30.50 15.52
N GLN A 335 33.62 30.86 16.38
CA GLN A 335 33.35 30.20 17.64
C GLN A 335 31.85 29.87 17.75
N PRO A 336 31.49 28.84 18.53
CA PRO A 336 30.11 28.66 18.96
C PRO A 336 29.55 29.96 19.56
N THR A 337 28.27 30.22 19.33
CA THR A 337 27.49 31.41 19.68
C THR A 337 27.73 32.66 18.83
N ASP A 338 28.64 32.61 17.85
CA ASP A 338 28.74 33.66 16.84
C ASP A 338 27.50 33.71 15.96
N ILE A 339 27.22 34.89 15.41
CA ILE A 339 26.11 35.07 14.47
C ILE A 339 26.66 35.67 13.19
N ILE A 340 26.69 34.89 12.11
CA ILE A 340 27.15 35.36 10.80
C ILE A 340 26.04 36.18 10.15
N LEU A 341 26.36 37.42 9.78
CA LEU A 341 25.42 38.41 9.24
C LEU A 341 25.57 38.59 7.73
N THR A 342 26.80 38.57 7.23
CA THR A 342 27.08 38.67 5.79
C THR A 342 28.30 37.87 5.39
N VAL A 343 28.32 37.41 4.13
CA VAL A 343 29.46 36.73 3.51
C VAL A 343 29.77 37.40 2.17
N ASP A 344 30.98 37.94 2.00
CA ASP A 344 31.39 38.78 0.87
C ASP A 344 30.38 39.90 0.54
N GLY A 345 29.76 40.46 1.57
CA GLY A 345 28.76 41.53 1.45
C GLY A 345 27.34 41.05 1.11
N MET A 346 27.13 39.76 0.89
CA MET A 346 25.80 39.14 0.77
C MET A 346 25.17 39.00 2.15
N THR A 347 24.00 39.61 2.35
CA THR A 347 23.26 39.49 3.61
C THR A 347 22.65 38.11 3.73
N MET A 348 22.79 37.50 4.92
CA MET A 348 22.17 36.22 5.22
C MET A 348 20.65 36.41 5.40
N ASP A 349 19.85 35.58 4.73
CA ASP A 349 18.39 35.53 4.89
C ASP A 349 17.87 34.09 4.81
N LEU A 350 16.55 33.90 4.93
CA LEU A 350 15.95 32.55 4.95
C LEU A 350 15.93 31.89 3.57
N ASP A 351 16.09 32.65 2.48
CA ASP A 351 15.99 32.18 1.11
C ASP A 351 17.38 31.96 0.46
N GLN A 352 18.44 32.51 1.06
CA GLN A 352 19.83 32.38 0.63
C GLN A 352 20.73 31.89 1.76
N THR A 353 21.17 30.64 1.66
CA THR A 353 21.96 30.00 2.71
C THR A 353 23.45 30.34 2.60
N LEU A 354 24.15 30.29 3.74
CA LEU A 354 25.61 30.32 3.80
C LEU A 354 26.23 29.29 2.84
N ASP A 355 25.56 28.16 2.66
CA ASP A 355 26.07 27.04 1.89
C ASP A 355 25.89 27.23 0.40
N ASP A 356 24.79 27.83 -0.07
CA ASP A 356 24.63 28.19 -1.49
C ASP A 356 25.77 29.11 -1.95
N TYR A 357 26.22 29.98 -1.04
CA TYR A 357 27.37 30.83 -1.27
C TYR A 357 28.69 30.05 -1.26
N ILE A 358 28.94 29.25 -0.22
CA ILE A 358 30.21 28.54 -0.04
C ILE A 358 30.38 27.40 -1.07
N LYS A 359 29.30 26.72 -1.51
CA LYS A 359 29.31 25.68 -2.57
C LYS A 359 29.86 26.18 -3.90
N GLY A 360 29.77 27.49 -4.17
CA GLY A 360 30.32 28.12 -5.37
C GLY A 360 31.81 28.46 -5.31
N LYS A 361 32.45 28.30 -4.15
CA LYS A 361 33.83 28.75 -3.90
C LYS A 361 34.85 27.61 -4.03
N LYS A 362 36.09 27.96 -4.36
CA LYS A 362 37.19 27.00 -4.50
C LYS A 362 38.13 27.05 -3.31
N ALA A 363 38.74 25.91 -2.99
CA ALA A 363 39.84 25.85 -2.04
C ALA A 363 40.95 26.85 -2.43
N GLY A 364 41.45 27.58 -1.43
CA GLY A 364 42.41 28.67 -1.58
C GLY A 364 41.80 30.05 -1.80
N GLU A 365 40.50 30.16 -2.12
CA GLU A 365 39.80 31.44 -2.20
C GLU A 365 39.62 32.07 -0.81
N ASP A 366 39.68 33.40 -0.77
CA ASP A 366 39.43 34.17 0.44
C ASP A 366 37.99 34.67 0.44
N VAL A 367 37.32 34.57 1.59
CA VAL A 367 35.93 34.99 1.82
C VAL A 367 35.87 35.91 3.03
N VAL A 368 35.21 37.05 2.87
CA VAL A 368 35.01 38.04 3.94
C VAL A 368 33.75 37.68 4.73
N ILE A 369 33.91 37.37 6.01
CA ILE A 369 32.82 37.09 6.93
C ILE A 369 32.60 38.30 7.83
N THR A 370 31.35 38.75 7.93
CA THR A 370 30.91 39.68 8.98
C THR A 370 30.05 38.92 9.96
N LEU A 371 30.45 38.91 11.23
CA LEU A 371 29.73 38.25 12.31
C LEU A 371 29.47 39.19 13.48
N TRP A 372 28.55 38.80 14.34
CA TRP A 372 28.23 39.45 15.59
C TRP A 372 28.59 38.55 16.76
N ARG A 373 29.43 39.05 17.67
CA ARG A 373 29.96 38.35 18.85
C ARG A 373 29.99 39.33 20.01
N LEU A 374 29.42 38.95 21.16
CA LEU A 374 29.41 39.77 22.39
C LEU A 374 28.91 41.22 22.18
N ASN A 375 27.80 41.39 21.45
CA ASN A 375 27.21 42.69 21.09
C ASN A 375 28.04 43.57 20.13
N GLU A 376 29.13 43.05 19.56
CA GLU A 376 29.96 43.78 18.59
C GLU A 376 29.95 43.09 17.23
N THR A 377 29.99 43.90 16.17
CA THR A 377 30.12 43.40 14.79
C THR A 377 31.60 43.37 14.41
N GLN A 378 32.05 42.23 13.89
CA GLN A 378 33.43 42.00 13.46
C GLN A 378 33.44 41.56 12.01
N SER A 379 34.47 41.91 11.25
CA SER A 379 34.64 41.47 9.88
C SER A 379 36.07 41.03 9.62
N PHE A 380 36.25 39.87 8.99
CA PHE A 380 37.55 39.30 8.71
C PHE A 380 37.52 38.39 7.48
N SER A 381 38.69 38.24 6.85
CA SER A 381 38.86 37.38 5.68
C SER A 381 39.32 35.99 6.12
N ILE A 382 38.66 34.95 5.63
CA ILE A 382 38.98 33.55 5.88
C ILE A 382 39.33 32.89 4.55
N LYS A 383 40.43 32.13 4.53
CA LYS A 383 40.80 31.31 3.38
C LYS A 383 40.08 29.98 3.45
N ILE A 384 39.37 29.60 2.39
CA ILE A 384 38.73 28.28 2.27
C ILE A 384 39.83 27.23 2.09
N TYR A 385 39.80 26.19 2.92
CA TYR A 385 40.77 25.09 2.90
C TYR A 385 40.21 23.81 2.28
#